data_AF-A0A3D0Q6Y0-F1
#
_entry.id   AF-A0A3D0Q6Y0-F1
#
_cell.length_a   1.000
_cell.length_b   1.000
_cell.length_c   1.000
_cell.angle_alpha   90.00
_cell.angle_beta   90.00
_cell.angle_gamma   90.00
#
_symmetry.space_group_name_H-M   'P 1'
#
loop_
_entity.id
_entity.type
_entity.pdbx_description
1 polymer ?
#
loop_
_entity_poly.entity_id
_entity_poly.type
_entity_poly.pdbx_seq_one_letter_code
_entity_poly.pdbx_strand_id
1 'polypeptide(L)'
;QAALTPVDNTNPVYREKLEREMSYSRGLMMTTGMNKGTMLEWILNATERQFDAIVFVDDSHTNIENMDNAWQQHNTDMRIFHYTHVEAERKKLQGQVLTEVQAERMANDYAKLIATLNSIFPARQNDGQCLG
;
A
#
# COMPACT_ATOMS: atom_id res chain seq x y z
N GLN A 1 7.33 -19.18 6.13
CA GLN A 1 7.41 -18.15 7.18
C GLN A 1 7.46 -16.79 6.49
N ALA A 2 6.65 -15.80 6.89
CA ALA A 2 6.68 -14.48 6.23
C ALA A 2 8.00 -13.78 6.54
N ALA A 3 8.54 -12.97 5.61
CA ALA A 3 9.84 -12.32 5.77
C ALA A 3 9.94 -11.45 7.03
N LEU A 4 8.80 -10.92 7.49
CA LEU A 4 8.66 -10.05 8.65
C LEU A 4 8.05 -10.76 9.87
N THR A 5 8.14 -12.09 9.93
CA THR A 5 7.80 -12.82 11.16
C THR A 5 8.85 -12.43 12.23
N PRO A 6 8.45 -11.95 13.43
CA PRO A 6 9.36 -11.63 14.52
C PRO A 6 10.17 -12.86 14.92
N VAL A 7 11.30 -12.61 15.60
CA VAL A 7 12.26 -13.64 16.01
C VAL A 7 11.62 -14.74 16.88
N ASP A 8 10.56 -14.40 17.61
CA ASP A 8 9.80 -15.31 18.47
C ASP A 8 8.77 -16.20 17.72
N ASN A 9 8.68 -16.06 16.39
CA ASN A 9 7.79 -16.82 15.51
C ASN A 9 6.28 -16.64 15.78
N THR A 10 5.89 -15.58 16.51
CA THR A 10 4.50 -15.16 16.61
C THR A 10 4.05 -14.50 15.30
N ASN A 11 2.74 -14.51 14.99
CA ASN A 11 2.24 -13.73 13.86
C ASN A 11 1.89 -12.33 14.37
N PRO A 12 2.73 -11.31 14.13
CA PRO A 12 2.51 -9.99 14.68
C PRO A 12 1.30 -9.36 14.00
N VAL A 13 0.49 -8.70 14.81
CA VAL A 13 -0.61 -7.87 14.36
C VAL A 13 -0.38 -6.49 14.94
N TYR A 14 -0.14 -5.51 14.08
CA TYR A 14 -0.06 -4.11 14.49
C TYR A 14 -1.30 -3.38 13.99
N ARG A 15 -1.86 -2.53 14.85
CA ARG A 15 -2.92 -1.57 14.52
C ARG A 15 -2.57 -0.28 15.24
N GLU A 16 -2.24 0.73 14.46
CA GLU A 16 -1.74 1.99 14.99
C GLU A 16 -2.49 3.14 14.34
N LYS A 17 -2.59 4.25 15.08
CA LYS A 17 -3.10 5.52 14.59
C LYS A 17 -1.95 6.53 14.57
N LEU A 18 -1.20 6.55 13.46
CA LEU A 18 -0.22 7.61 13.21
C LEU A 18 -0.95 8.84 12.61
N GLU A 19 -0.43 9.43 11.52
CA GLU A 19 -1.15 10.45 10.76
C GLU A 19 -2.49 9.90 10.23
N ARG A 20 -2.50 8.63 9.82
CA ARG A 20 -3.68 7.86 9.40
C ARG A 20 -3.60 6.44 9.96
N GLU A 21 -4.73 5.73 9.98
CA GLU A 21 -4.76 4.34 10.43
C GLU A 21 -3.87 3.46 9.54
N MET A 22 -3.09 2.59 10.18
CA MET A 22 -2.47 1.44 9.53
C MET A 22 -2.81 0.15 10.24
N SER A 23 -2.75 -0.93 9.46
CA SER A 23 -2.70 -2.26 10.02
C SER A 23 -1.61 -3.08 9.35
N TYR A 24 -1.02 -3.99 10.10
CA TYR A 24 -0.13 -5.00 9.57
C TYR A 24 -0.53 -6.35 10.12
N SER A 25 -0.67 -7.34 9.24
CA SER A 25 -0.86 -8.73 9.65
C SER A 25 -0.43 -9.66 8.52
N ARG A 26 0.22 -10.79 8.88
CA ARG A 26 0.58 -11.85 7.91
C ARG A 26 1.37 -11.35 6.68
N GLY A 27 2.28 -10.40 6.88
CA GLY A 27 3.08 -9.82 5.79
C GLY A 27 2.34 -8.78 4.94
N LEU A 28 1.08 -8.47 5.24
CA LEU A 28 0.32 -7.43 4.55
C LEU A 28 0.24 -6.18 5.44
N MET A 29 0.84 -5.09 4.97
CA MET A 29 0.67 -3.76 5.55
C MET A 29 -0.37 -2.99 4.74
N MET A 30 -1.39 -2.48 5.42
CA MET A 30 -2.41 -1.61 4.87
C MET A 30 -2.18 -0.19 5.38
N THR A 31 -1.99 0.75 4.46
CA THR A 31 -1.72 2.15 4.75
C THR A 31 -2.54 3.02 3.81
N THR A 32 -3.13 4.09 4.32
CA THR A 32 -3.89 5.04 3.49
C THR A 32 -3.12 6.35 3.38
N GLY A 33 -2.69 6.74 2.17
CA GLY A 33 -2.08 8.05 1.91
C GLY A 33 -0.79 8.38 2.67
N MET A 34 -0.15 7.40 3.30
CA MET A 34 1.11 7.57 4.02
C MET A 34 2.30 7.31 3.11
N ASN A 35 3.44 7.97 3.40
CA ASN A 35 4.68 7.78 2.65
C ASN A 35 5.21 6.35 2.81
N LYS A 36 5.35 5.61 1.71
CA LYS A 36 5.78 4.19 1.71
C LYS A 36 7.19 3.99 2.27
N GLY A 37 8.11 4.94 2.08
CA GLY A 37 9.46 4.89 2.64
C GLY A 37 9.43 4.90 4.16
N THR A 38 8.67 5.83 4.74
CA THR A 38 8.45 5.92 6.20
C THR A 38 7.73 4.69 6.75
N MET A 39 6.78 4.13 6.01
CA MET A 39 6.05 2.93 6.43
C MET A 39 6.93 1.67 6.41
N LEU A 40 7.85 1.56 5.45
CA LEU A 40 8.84 0.50 5.41
C LEU A 40 9.79 0.60 6.61
N GLU A 41 10.30 1.79 6.91
CA GLU A 41 11.15 2.00 8.08
C GLU A 41 10.41 1.64 9.38
N TRP A 42 9.16 2.10 9.50
CA TRP A 42 8.32 1.81 10.65
C TRP A 42 8.15 0.31 10.89
N ILE A 43 7.78 -0.47 9.87
CA ILE A 43 7.52 -1.90 10.05
C ILE A 43 8.80 -2.69 10.34
N LEU A 44 9.94 -2.29 9.77
CA LEU A 44 11.23 -2.92 10.04
C LEU A 44 11.68 -2.66 11.48
N ASN A 45 11.49 -1.43 11.96
CA ASN A 45 11.74 -1.09 13.37
C ASN A 45 10.80 -1.83 14.32
N ALA A 46 9.50 -1.86 14.02
CA ALA A 46 8.48 -2.52 14.86
C ALA A 46 8.66 -4.04 14.96
N THR A 47 9.24 -4.65 13.92
CA THR A 47 9.52 -6.10 13.87
C THR A 47 10.96 -6.44 14.26
N GLU A 48 11.78 -5.42 14.57
CA GLU A 48 13.23 -5.54 14.81
C GLU A 48 13.96 -6.30 13.68
N ARG A 49 13.51 -6.12 12.44
CA ARG A 49 14.06 -6.80 11.27
C ARG A 49 15.03 -5.92 10.52
N GLN A 50 16.13 -6.52 10.12
CA GLN A 50 17.14 -5.93 9.25
C GLN A 50 17.34 -6.84 8.05
N PHE A 51 17.65 -6.23 6.90
CA PHE A 51 17.94 -6.91 5.65
C PHE A 51 19.19 -6.30 5.04
N ASP A 52 20.06 -7.14 4.49
CA ASP A 52 21.27 -6.70 3.77
C ASP A 52 20.89 -6.00 2.45
N ALA A 53 19.80 -6.45 1.83
CA ALA A 53 19.28 -5.91 0.58
C ALA A 53 17.74 -5.88 0.58
N ILE A 54 17.18 -4.84 -0.04
CA ILE A 54 15.74 -4.67 -0.23
C ILE A 54 15.50 -4.35 -1.71
N VAL A 55 14.51 -5.00 -2.31
CA VAL A 55 14.02 -4.69 -3.65
C VAL A 55 12.63 -4.07 -3.52
N PHE A 56 12.49 -2.82 -3.94
CA PHE A 56 11.21 -2.11 -3.99
C PHE A 56 10.73 -2.01 -5.43
N VAL A 57 9.47 -2.38 -5.66
CA VAL A 57 8.83 -2.32 -6.99
C VAL A 57 7.48 -1.64 -6.84
N ASP A 58 7.26 -0.59 -7.61
CA ASP A 58 6.00 0.16 -7.61
C ASP A 58 5.73 0.76 -9.00
N ASP A 59 4.46 0.94 -9.33
CA ASP A 59 4.03 1.54 -10.59
C ASP A 59 3.92 3.07 -10.52
N SER A 60 3.85 3.65 -9.31
CA SER A 60 3.77 5.09 -9.12
C SER A 60 5.16 5.74 -9.02
N HIS A 61 5.43 6.72 -9.89
CA HIS A 61 6.67 7.49 -9.86
C HIS A 61 6.88 8.21 -8.51
N THR A 62 5.83 8.81 -7.94
CA THR A 62 5.92 9.48 -6.63
C THR A 62 6.32 8.50 -5.51
N ASN A 63 5.86 7.25 -5.55
CA ASN A 63 6.28 6.25 -4.57
C ASN A 63 7.77 5.88 -4.71
N ILE A 64 8.29 5.86 -5.94
CA ILE A 64 9.70 5.62 -6.22
C ILE A 64 10.55 6.74 -5.64
N GLU A 65 10.20 8.00 -5.89
CA GLU A 65 10.91 9.16 -5.31
C GLU A 65 10.81 9.19 -3.78
N ASN A 66 9.64 8.90 -3.22
CA ASN A 66 9.45 8.85 -1.77
C ASN A 66 10.30 7.76 -1.12
N MET A 67 10.43 6.60 -1.76
CA MET A 67 11.27 5.51 -1.27
C MET A 67 12.75 5.88 -1.34
N ASP A 68 13.20 6.41 -2.49
CA ASP A 68 14.59 6.82 -2.70
C ASP A 68 15.01 7.89 -1.70
N ASN A 69 14.20 8.94 -1.54
CA ASN A 69 14.47 10.02 -0.59
C ASN A 69 14.57 9.54 0.85
N ALA A 70 13.73 8.59 1.26
CA ALA A 70 13.74 8.03 2.61
C ALA A 70 14.89 7.06 2.85
N TRP A 71 15.34 6.31 1.82
CA TRP A 71 16.26 5.19 1.99
C TRP A 71 17.69 5.42 1.49
N GLN A 72 17.96 6.51 0.76
CA GLN A 72 19.29 6.84 0.21
C GLN A 72 20.42 6.95 1.25
N GLN A 73 20.11 7.25 2.52
CA GLN A 73 21.10 7.38 3.60
C GLN A 73 21.23 6.10 4.45
N HIS A 74 20.46 5.05 4.14
CA HIS A 74 20.53 3.78 4.87
C HIS A 74 21.68 2.92 4.33
N ASN A 75 22.25 2.07 5.19
CA ASN A 75 23.34 1.16 4.82
C ASN A 75 22.86 -0.15 4.15
N THR A 76 21.58 -0.21 3.76
CA THR A 76 20.95 -1.37 3.11
C THR A 76 21.11 -1.26 1.58
N ASP A 77 21.44 -2.35 0.88
CA ASP A 77 21.43 -2.39 -0.60
C ASP A 77 19.98 -2.30 -1.10
N MET A 78 19.50 -1.07 -1.31
CA MET A 78 18.15 -0.78 -1.79
C MET A 78 18.15 -0.68 -3.32
N ARG A 79 17.34 -1.50 -3.98
CA ARG A 79 17.10 -1.44 -5.43
C ARG A 79 15.65 -1.09 -5.70
N ILE A 80 15.42 0.03 -6.36
CA ILE A 80 14.11 0.62 -6.56
C ILE A 80 13.76 0.54 -8.06
N PHE A 81 12.63 -0.08 -8.38
CA PHE A 81 12.18 -0.29 -9.76
C PHE A 81 10.83 0.37 -10.01
N HIS A 82 10.80 1.31 -10.95
CA HIS A 82 9.55 1.88 -11.47
C HIS A 82 8.96 0.95 -12.53
N TYR A 83 7.91 0.20 -12.16
CA TYR A 83 7.29 -0.77 -13.03
C TYR A 83 6.18 -0.15 -13.90
N THR A 84 6.52 0.17 -15.15
CA THR A 84 5.60 0.87 -16.08
C THR A 84 4.97 -0.03 -17.14
N HIS A 85 5.30 -1.33 -17.16
CA HIS A 85 4.94 -2.23 -18.25
C HIS A 85 3.42 -2.29 -18.50
N VAL A 86 2.62 -2.44 -17.44
CA VAL A 86 1.14 -2.53 -17.56
C VAL A 86 0.55 -1.24 -18.12
N GLU A 87 1.02 -0.08 -17.65
CA GLU A 87 0.55 1.21 -18.17
C GLU A 87 0.93 1.39 -19.64
N ALA A 88 2.15 1.00 -20.00
CA ALA A 88 2.64 1.07 -21.38
C ALA A 88 1.82 0.17 -22.31
N GLU A 89 1.49 -1.05 -21.89
CA GLU A 89 0.63 -1.96 -22.66
C GLU A 89 -0.79 -1.41 -22.85
N ARG A 90 -1.39 -0.86 -21.79
CA ARG A 90 -2.72 -0.24 -21.87
C ARG A 90 -2.72 0.94 -22.84
N LYS A 91 -1.73 1.85 -22.72
CA LYS A 91 -1.56 2.97 -23.66
C LYS A 91 -1.37 2.49 -25.10
N LYS A 92 -0.60 1.43 -25.33
CA LYS A 92 -0.39 0.85 -26.66
C LYS A 92 -1.68 0.28 -27.27
N LEU A 93 -2.52 -0.37 -26.46
CA LEU A 93 -3.77 -0.99 -26.93
C LEU A 93 -4.92 0.01 -27.09
N GLN A 94 -4.99 1.03 -26.23
CA GLN A 94 -6.19 1.86 -26.07
C GLN A 94 -5.92 3.37 -26.29
N GLY A 95 -4.67 3.77 -26.54
CA GLY A 95 -4.23 5.17 -26.62
C GLY A 95 -4.08 5.86 -25.25
N GLN A 96 -4.60 5.25 -24.19
CA GLN A 96 -4.62 5.77 -22.82
C GLN A 96 -4.64 4.62 -21.81
N VAL A 97 -4.37 4.90 -20.54
CA VAL A 97 -4.39 3.88 -19.47
C VAL A 97 -5.82 3.44 -19.14
N LEU A 98 -6.76 4.38 -19.19
CA LEU A 98 -8.17 4.16 -18.93
C LEU A 98 -9.00 4.91 -19.97
N THR A 99 -9.92 4.22 -20.64
CA THR A 99 -10.87 4.87 -21.55
C THR A 99 -12.00 5.55 -20.79
N GLU A 100 -12.64 6.56 -21.39
CA GLU A 100 -13.79 7.25 -20.80
C GLU A 100 -14.91 6.27 -20.41
N VAL A 101 -15.26 5.34 -21.31
CA VAL A 101 -16.25 4.28 -21.06
C VAL A 101 -15.85 3.39 -19.88
N GLN A 102 -14.57 3.05 -19.75
CA GLN A 102 -14.08 2.29 -18.59
C GLN A 102 -14.14 3.11 -17.30
N ALA A 103 -13.81 4.40 -17.35
CA ALA A 103 -13.89 5.31 -16.21
C ALA A 103 -15.34 5.46 -15.72
N GLU A 104 -16.28 5.68 -16.63
CA GLU A 104 -17.71 5.75 -16.32
C GLU A 104 -18.23 4.45 -15.74
N ARG A 105 -17.84 3.30 -16.31
CA ARG A 105 -18.21 1.99 -15.78
C ARG A 105 -17.67 1.79 -14.37
N MET A 106 -16.40 2.11 -14.14
CA MET A 106 -15.79 2.01 -12.81
C MET A 106 -16.48 2.92 -11.79
N ALA A 107 -16.85 4.14 -12.16
CA ALA A 107 -17.59 5.06 -11.30
C ALA A 107 -18.97 4.50 -10.94
N ASN A 108 -19.69 3.94 -11.91
CA ASN A 108 -20.99 3.31 -11.70
C ASN A 108 -20.90 2.05 -10.83
N ASP A 109 -19.90 1.20 -11.06
CA ASP A 109 -19.65 -0.01 -10.27
C ASP A 109 -19.26 0.35 -8.84
N TYR A 110 -18.44 1.39 -8.65
CA TYR A 110 -18.11 1.92 -7.33
C TYR A 110 -19.34 2.45 -6.59
N ALA A 111 -20.20 3.23 -7.27
CA ALA A 111 -21.42 3.75 -6.67
C ALA A 111 -22.35 2.63 -6.18
N LYS A 112 -22.53 1.58 -7.00
CA LYS A 112 -23.30 0.39 -6.63
C LYS A 112 -22.68 -0.34 -5.43
N LEU A 113 -21.37 -0.57 -5.47
CA LEU A 113 -20.65 -1.24 -4.39
C LEU A 113 -20.83 -0.49 -3.06
N ILE A 114 -20.63 0.82 -3.05
CA ILE A 114 -20.76 1.64 -1.84
C ILE A 114 -22.21 1.64 -1.34
N ALA A 115 -23.20 1.74 -2.23
CA ALA A 115 -24.61 1.65 -1.85
C ALA A 115 -24.94 0.30 -1.18
N THR A 116 -24.48 -0.82 -1.77
CA THR A 116 -24.66 -2.16 -1.19
C THR A 116 -23.96 -2.29 0.16
N LEU A 117 -22.70 -1.85 0.26
CA LEU A 117 -21.95 -1.94 1.52
C LEU A 117 -22.58 -1.11 2.63
N ASN A 118 -23.10 0.09 2.33
CA ASN A 118 -23.79 0.91 3.31
C ASN A 118 -25.14 0.33 3.72
N SER A 119 -25.84 -0.36 2.82
CA SER A 119 -27.09 -1.06 3.15
C SER A 119 -26.85 -2.25 4.09
N ILE A 120 -25.73 -2.95 3.95
CA ILE A 120 -25.41 -4.12 4.78
C ILE A 120 -24.71 -3.69 6.08
N PHE A 121 -23.86 -2.66 6.03
CA PHE A 121 -23.04 -2.17 7.14
C PHE A 121 -23.25 -0.66 7.36
N PRO A 122 -24.42 -0.23 7.86
CA PRO A 122 -24.77 1.19 7.98
C PRO A 122 -23.82 1.97 8.91
N ALA A 123 -23.22 1.30 9.91
CA ALA A 123 -22.24 1.91 10.81
C ALA A 123 -20.98 2.43 10.09
N ARG A 124 -20.69 2.01 8.86
CA ARG A 124 -19.57 2.54 8.06
C ARG A 124 -19.72 4.01 7.72
N GLN A 125 -20.94 4.56 7.76
CA GLN A 125 -21.16 6.00 7.49
C GLN A 125 -20.66 6.91 8.62
N ASN A 126 -20.40 6.36 9.81
CA ASN A 126 -19.85 7.10 10.95
C ASN A 126 -18.32 7.04 10.97
N ASP A 127 -17.69 7.52 9.88
CA ASP A 127 -16.23 7.63 9.69
C ASP A 127 -15.41 6.34 9.72
N GLY A 128 -16.05 5.17 9.68
CA GLY A 128 -15.37 3.90 9.40
C GLY A 128 -14.15 3.61 10.29
N GLN A 129 -14.12 4.17 11.51
CA GLN A 129 -13.02 3.95 12.43
C GLN A 129 -12.94 2.46 12.73
N CYS A 130 -11.83 1.84 12.32
CA CYS A 130 -11.54 0.46 12.68
C CYS A 130 -11.10 0.35 14.15
N LEU A 131 -10.85 1.51 14.79
CA LEU A 131 -10.49 1.70 16.18
C LEU A 131 -11.56 2.57 16.87
N GLY A 132 -12.69 1.94 17.19
CA GLY A 132 -13.75 2.46 18.07
C GLY A 132 -14.12 1.41 19.10
#